data_AF-D6M2E0-F1
#
_entry.id   AF-D6M2E0-F1
#
_cell.length_a   1.000
_cell.length_b   1.000
_cell.length_c   1.000
_cell.angle_alpha   90.00
_cell.angle_beta   90.00
_cell.angle_gamma   90.00
#
_symmetry.space_group_name_H-M   'P 1'
#
loop_
_entity.id
_entity.type
_entity.pdbx_description
1 polymer ?
#
loop_
_entity_poly.entity_id
_entity_poly.type
_entity_poly.pdbx_seq_one_letter_code
_entity_poly.pdbx_strand_id
1 'polypeptide(L)'
;MVRAGPWAEEGRVTTFDERADARGDLRELSETAGRVRSAVERVIEGKPDVVRLALTVLLAEGHLLIEDVPGVGKTMLARALGRSVDASVRRIQFTPDLLPSDITGVSIYDQGTGTFDFKPGAVFAQIVIGDEINRASPKTQSALLEAMEEGQVTLDGETFPLPRPFMVVATQNPVEMEGTYPLPEAQRDRFMARVSMGYPSAEAELKMLGAHGAASPLDGLVPVAHVDEIAKLVEAVRGVHIAEDIERYAVALTQATRAHPELRLGASPRATLHLVRAARASAALAGRDFVLPDDVQALAVPVLAHRLLPTTQAQLGRRSAEAIVVELLQQVPIPDSGARVGRPASGGR
;
A
#
# COMPACT_ATOMS: atom_id res chain seq x y z
N MET A 1 16.40 21.57 -52.88
CA MET A 1 16.72 22.79 -52.12
C MET A 1 15.74 22.89 -50.97
N VAL A 2 16.21 22.51 -49.77
CA VAL A 2 15.78 22.87 -48.41
C VAL A 2 14.28 23.08 -48.10
N ARG A 3 13.74 22.27 -47.17
CA ARG A 3 13.04 22.75 -45.96
C ARG A 3 12.86 21.61 -44.95
N ALA A 4 13.71 21.60 -43.92
CA ALA A 4 13.52 20.85 -42.68
C ALA A 4 12.70 21.72 -41.70
N GLY A 5 11.71 21.13 -41.03
CA GLY A 5 10.89 21.77 -40.00
C GLY A 5 11.53 21.66 -38.60
N PRO A 6 11.13 22.52 -37.63
CA PRO A 6 11.77 22.63 -36.34
C PRO A 6 11.07 21.74 -35.30
N TRP A 7 11.78 20.74 -34.79
CA TRP A 7 11.48 20.12 -33.51
C TRP A 7 12.79 20.11 -32.73
N ALA A 8 13.01 21.18 -31.96
CA ALA A 8 14.07 21.23 -30.97
C ALA A 8 13.56 20.54 -29.71
N GLU A 9 14.24 19.48 -29.30
CA GLU A 9 14.10 18.87 -27.98
C GLU A 9 14.55 19.86 -26.91
N GLU A 10 13.61 20.40 -26.14
CA GLU A 10 13.90 21.09 -24.88
C GLU A 10 14.19 20.05 -23.80
N GLY A 11 15.46 19.67 -23.67
CA GLY A 11 15.96 19.00 -22.48
C GLY A 11 15.84 19.94 -21.28
N ARG A 12 14.89 19.68 -20.37
CA ARG A 12 14.84 20.35 -19.07
C ARG A 12 16.11 20.03 -18.28
N VAL A 13 17.02 20.98 -18.23
CA VAL A 13 18.12 21.00 -17.27
C VAL A 13 17.51 21.35 -15.90
N THR A 14 17.35 20.36 -15.03
CA THR A 14 17.03 20.60 -13.62
C THR A 14 18.15 21.41 -13.00
N THR A 15 17.81 22.55 -12.42
CA THR A 15 18.78 23.49 -11.87
C THR A 15 19.41 22.94 -10.58
N PHE A 16 20.58 23.44 -10.20
CA PHE A 16 21.26 23.03 -8.97
C PHE A 16 20.42 23.32 -7.70
N ASP A 17 19.56 24.33 -7.75
CA ASP A 17 18.68 24.75 -6.66
C ASP A 17 17.54 23.74 -6.43
N GLU A 18 16.87 23.31 -7.50
CA GLU A 18 15.81 22.28 -7.44
C GLU A 18 16.32 20.92 -6.92
N ARG A 19 17.58 20.57 -7.21
CA ARG A 19 18.20 19.34 -6.69
C ARG A 19 18.65 19.48 -5.24
N ALA A 20 18.94 20.68 -4.77
CA ALA A 20 19.27 20.95 -3.38
C ALA A 20 18.00 20.91 -2.51
N ASP A 21 16.91 21.51 -2.98
CA ASP A 21 15.59 21.47 -2.34
C ASP A 21 15.04 20.04 -2.28
N ALA A 22 15.07 19.28 -3.38
CA ALA A 22 14.63 17.88 -3.39
C ALA A 22 15.44 16.99 -2.43
N ARG A 23 16.73 17.28 -2.23
CA ARG A 23 17.57 16.58 -1.24
C ARG A 23 17.28 17.01 0.20
N GLY A 24 16.83 18.24 0.41
CA GLY A 24 16.31 18.72 1.70
C GLY A 24 15.03 17.97 2.07
N ASP A 25 14.09 17.90 1.13
CA ASP A 25 12.80 17.22 1.30
C ASP A 25 12.96 15.73 1.61
N LEU A 26 13.91 15.04 0.97
CA LEU A 26 14.18 13.63 1.22
C LEU A 26 14.83 13.35 2.58
N ARG A 27 15.61 14.29 3.12
CA ARG A 27 16.18 14.15 4.47
C ARG A 27 15.10 14.31 5.52
N GLU A 28 14.28 15.35 5.41
CA GLU A 28 13.12 15.56 6.29
C GLU A 28 12.16 14.36 6.22
N LEU A 29 11.95 13.79 5.02
CA LEU A 29 11.20 12.57 4.83
C LEU A 29 11.81 11.39 5.58
N SER A 30 13.10 11.12 5.40
CA SER A 30 13.77 9.99 6.03
C SER A 30 13.74 10.10 7.56
N GLU A 31 13.93 11.30 8.10
CA GLU A 31 13.85 11.58 9.53
C GLU A 31 12.45 11.37 10.08
N THR A 32 11.42 11.96 9.45
CA THR A 32 10.04 11.81 9.89
C THR A 32 9.54 10.39 9.76
N ALA A 33 9.79 9.73 8.63
CA ALA A 33 9.44 8.32 8.45
C ALA A 33 10.20 7.40 9.42
N GLY A 34 11.46 7.73 9.74
CA GLY A 34 12.25 7.03 10.76
C GLY A 34 11.67 7.16 12.17
N ARG A 35 11.19 8.36 12.54
CA ARG A 35 10.48 8.61 13.81
C ARG A 35 9.20 7.80 13.88
N VAL A 36 8.38 7.83 12.84
CA VAL A 36 7.11 7.07 12.76
C VAL A 36 7.38 5.57 12.84
N ARG A 37 8.33 5.05 12.07
CA ARG A 37 8.73 3.63 12.12
C ARG A 37 9.11 3.21 13.53
N SER A 38 10.00 3.97 14.17
CA SER A 38 10.47 3.68 15.53
C SER A 38 9.33 3.73 16.55
N ALA A 39 8.36 4.63 16.37
CA ALA A 39 7.19 4.73 17.24
C ALA A 39 6.27 3.51 17.11
N VAL A 40 6.05 3.02 15.88
CA VAL A 40 5.25 1.82 15.62
C VAL A 40 5.96 0.54 16.09
N GLU A 41 7.28 0.43 15.89
CA GLU A 41 8.09 -0.73 16.32
C GLU A 41 8.15 -0.90 17.85
N ARG A 42 7.92 0.18 18.62
CA ARG A 42 7.75 0.08 20.08
C ARG A 42 6.46 -0.64 20.49
N VAL A 43 5.45 -0.63 19.63
CA VAL A 43 4.16 -1.30 19.87
C VAL A 43 4.11 -2.67 19.20
N ILE A 44 4.73 -2.81 18.03
CA ILE A 44 4.74 -4.04 17.24
C ILE A 44 6.12 -4.68 17.33
N GLU A 45 6.28 -5.61 18.27
CA GLU A 45 7.56 -6.28 18.51
C GLU A 45 7.92 -7.30 17.44
N GLY A 46 9.21 -7.32 17.05
CA GLY A 46 9.80 -8.39 16.24
C GLY A 46 9.35 -8.45 14.78
N LYS A 47 8.67 -7.42 14.26
CA LYS A 47 8.13 -7.40 12.88
C LYS A 47 8.50 -6.12 12.09
N PRO A 48 9.80 -5.76 12.00
CA PRO A 48 10.23 -4.54 11.31
C PRO A 48 9.82 -4.52 9.84
N ASP A 49 9.80 -5.67 9.16
CA ASP A 49 9.37 -5.75 7.76
C ASP A 49 7.89 -5.44 7.55
N VAL A 50 7.02 -5.84 8.48
CA VAL A 50 5.59 -5.52 8.40
C VAL A 50 5.36 -4.03 8.64
N VAL A 51 6.07 -3.44 9.61
CA VAL A 51 6.00 -2.00 9.87
C VAL A 51 6.51 -1.21 8.66
N ARG A 52 7.64 -1.62 8.08
CA ARG A 52 8.20 -1.01 6.87
C ARG A 52 7.21 -1.11 5.71
N LEU A 53 6.62 -2.28 5.47
CA LEU A 53 5.62 -2.45 4.40
C LEU A 53 4.37 -1.59 4.64
N ALA A 54 3.87 -1.49 5.88
CA ALA A 54 2.73 -0.65 6.20
C ALA A 54 3.02 0.83 5.92
N LEU A 55 4.22 1.31 6.26
CA LEU A 55 4.67 2.66 5.92
C LEU A 55 4.83 2.87 4.42
N THR A 56 5.40 1.89 3.71
CA THR A 56 5.49 1.91 2.24
C THR A 56 4.11 2.06 1.63
N VAL A 57 3.12 1.29 2.10
CA VAL A 57 1.74 1.35 1.59
C VAL A 57 1.08 2.70 1.92
N LEU A 58 1.27 3.24 3.13
CA LEU A 58 0.75 4.56 3.51
C LEU A 58 1.30 5.65 2.59
N LEU A 59 2.63 5.71 2.42
CA LEU A 59 3.30 6.73 1.62
C LEU A 59 3.08 6.56 0.11
N ALA A 60 2.81 5.33 -0.33
CA ALA A 60 2.40 5.06 -1.70
C ALA A 60 0.90 5.32 -1.94
N GLU A 61 0.14 5.75 -0.92
CA GLU A 61 -1.33 5.92 -0.94
C GLU A 61 -2.06 4.67 -1.41
N GLY A 62 -1.71 3.53 -0.81
CA GLY A 62 -2.37 2.25 -1.02
C GLY A 62 -3.15 1.76 0.20
N HIS A 63 -3.76 0.60 0.04
CA HIS A 63 -4.47 -0.11 1.11
C HIS A 63 -3.77 -1.44 1.43
N LEU A 64 -3.79 -1.84 2.70
CA LEU A 64 -3.10 -3.02 3.20
C LEU A 64 -4.10 -4.11 3.58
N LEU A 65 -3.88 -5.32 3.07
CA LEU A 65 -4.64 -6.51 3.43
C LEU A 65 -3.80 -7.40 4.36
N ILE A 66 -4.35 -7.73 5.53
CA ILE A 66 -3.70 -8.58 6.53
C ILE A 66 -4.43 -9.91 6.65
N GLU A 67 -3.86 -10.95 6.04
CA GLU A 67 -4.34 -12.33 6.12
C GLU A 67 -3.62 -13.06 7.26
N ASP A 68 -4.37 -13.45 8.29
CA ASP A 68 -3.79 -14.18 9.43
C ASP A 68 -4.85 -14.73 10.38
N VAL A 69 -4.39 -15.51 11.35
CA VAL A 69 -5.20 -15.98 12.48
C VAL A 69 -5.58 -14.83 13.45
N PRO A 70 -6.64 -14.99 14.25
CA PRO A 70 -7.01 -14.03 15.29
C PRO A 70 -5.90 -13.81 16.32
N GLY A 71 -5.84 -12.61 16.92
CA GLY A 71 -4.98 -12.33 18.08
C GLY A 71 -3.54 -11.87 17.79
N VAL A 72 -3.11 -11.77 16.52
CA VAL A 72 -1.69 -11.48 16.15
C VAL A 72 -1.34 -9.99 16.00
N GLY A 73 -2.10 -9.08 16.63
CA GLY A 73 -1.76 -7.64 16.69
C GLY A 73 -2.09 -6.81 15.44
N LYS A 74 -2.95 -7.31 14.53
CA LYS A 74 -3.32 -6.60 13.28
C LYS A 74 -3.93 -5.22 13.53
N THR A 75 -4.91 -5.17 14.45
CA THR A 75 -5.55 -3.93 14.87
C THR A 75 -4.56 -3.01 15.59
N MET A 76 -3.58 -3.56 16.30
CA MET A 76 -2.54 -2.77 16.95
C MET A 76 -1.64 -2.07 15.94
N LEU A 77 -1.26 -2.74 14.83
CA LEU A 77 -0.44 -2.12 13.78
C LEU A 77 -1.11 -0.86 13.21
N ALA A 78 -2.38 -0.98 12.81
CA ALA A 78 -3.11 0.15 12.23
C ALA A 78 -3.35 1.28 13.25
N ARG A 79 -3.68 0.95 14.51
CA ARG A 79 -3.83 1.94 15.58
C ARG A 79 -2.51 2.63 15.93
N ALA A 80 -1.41 1.89 15.98
CA ALA A 80 -0.08 2.42 16.25
C ALA A 80 0.36 3.35 15.13
N LEU A 81 0.14 2.96 13.88
CA LEU A 81 0.41 3.81 12.72
C LEU A 81 -0.38 5.12 12.80
N GLY A 82 -1.69 5.04 13.05
CA GLY A 82 -2.56 6.22 13.13
C GLY A 82 -2.21 7.15 14.27
N ARG A 83 -1.98 6.61 15.48
CA ARG A 83 -1.53 7.41 16.63
C ARG A 83 -0.16 8.04 16.41
N SER A 84 0.76 7.36 15.73
CA SER A 84 2.11 7.89 15.46
C SER A 84 2.10 9.14 14.57
N VAL A 85 1.06 9.31 13.75
CA VAL A 85 0.94 10.41 12.77
C VAL A 85 -0.23 11.36 13.03
N ASP A 86 -0.81 11.30 14.23
CA ASP A 86 -1.98 12.09 14.63
C ASP A 86 -3.17 11.98 13.65
N ALA A 87 -3.35 10.79 13.08
CA ALA A 87 -4.44 10.48 12.15
C ALA A 87 -5.71 10.09 12.92
N SER A 88 -6.87 10.50 12.40
CA SER A 88 -8.12 9.92 12.87
C SER A 88 -8.18 8.44 12.46
N VAL A 89 -8.58 7.60 13.42
CA VAL A 89 -8.68 6.15 13.22
C VAL A 89 -10.10 5.71 13.49
N ARG A 90 -10.72 5.06 12.50
CA ARG A 90 -12.03 4.41 12.66
C ARG A 90 -11.91 2.91 12.48
N ARG A 91 -12.59 2.15 13.32
CA ARG A 91 -12.65 0.69 13.25
C ARG A 91 -14.04 0.27 12.82
N ILE A 92 -14.09 -0.58 11.79
CA ILE A 92 -15.29 -1.22 11.28
C ILE A 92 -15.12 -2.72 11.53
N GLN A 93 -16.02 -3.29 12.32
CA GLN A 93 -16.15 -4.74 12.41
C GLN A 93 -17.12 -5.16 11.32
N PHE A 94 -16.66 -5.96 10.35
CA PHE A 94 -17.53 -6.47 9.31
C PHE A 94 -18.37 -7.61 9.88
N THR A 95 -19.69 -7.45 9.81
CA THR A 95 -20.68 -8.41 10.26
C THR A 95 -21.74 -8.59 9.16
N PRO A 96 -22.51 -9.70 9.17
CA PRO A 96 -23.51 -9.94 8.13
C PRO A 96 -24.61 -8.87 8.04
N ASP A 97 -24.87 -8.16 9.14
CA ASP A 97 -25.86 -7.10 9.28
C ASP A 97 -25.33 -5.69 8.98
N LEU A 98 -24.02 -5.52 8.80
CA LEU A 98 -23.41 -4.23 8.48
C LEU A 98 -23.94 -3.70 7.14
N LEU A 99 -24.49 -2.49 7.15
CA LEU A 99 -25.07 -1.88 5.96
C LEU A 99 -24.03 -1.05 5.19
N PRO A 100 -24.18 -0.91 3.86
CA PRO A 100 -23.35 0.01 3.07
C PRO A 100 -23.34 1.44 3.63
N SER A 101 -24.49 1.90 4.14
CA SER A 101 -24.66 3.23 4.74
C SER A 101 -23.84 3.43 6.03
N ASP A 102 -23.54 2.37 6.77
CA ASP A 102 -22.66 2.48 7.95
C ASP A 102 -21.21 2.79 7.53
N ILE A 103 -20.85 2.38 6.31
CA ILE A 103 -19.55 2.60 5.69
C ILE A 103 -19.52 3.99 5.06
N THR A 104 -20.43 4.29 4.13
CA THR A 104 -20.44 5.52 3.30
C THR A 104 -21.10 6.71 3.98
N GLY A 105 -21.98 6.48 4.95
CA GLY A 105 -22.80 7.52 5.57
C GLY A 105 -24.21 7.58 5.01
N VAL A 106 -24.99 8.51 5.57
CA VAL A 106 -26.41 8.72 5.24
C VAL A 106 -26.72 10.22 5.15
N SER A 107 -27.72 10.56 4.35
CA SER A 107 -28.31 11.88 4.32
C SER A 107 -29.59 11.89 5.18
N ILE A 108 -29.64 12.72 6.21
CA ILE A 108 -30.78 12.80 7.14
C ILE A 108 -31.51 14.11 6.91
N TYR A 109 -32.81 14.05 6.69
CA TYR A 109 -33.64 15.26 6.59
C TYR A 109 -33.84 15.88 7.98
N ASP A 110 -33.34 17.10 8.18
CA ASP A 110 -33.58 17.89 9.37
C ASP A 110 -34.86 18.72 9.18
N GLN A 111 -35.88 18.42 9.99
CA GLN A 111 -37.19 19.09 9.93
C GLN A 111 -37.16 20.55 10.40
N GLY A 112 -36.17 20.93 11.21
CA GLY A 112 -36.01 22.29 11.74
C GLY A 112 -35.43 23.25 10.70
N THR A 113 -34.44 22.78 9.93
CA THR A 113 -33.82 23.57 8.85
C THR A 113 -34.48 23.36 7.49
N GLY A 114 -35.21 22.25 7.31
CA GLY A 114 -35.75 21.82 6.03
C GLY A 114 -34.68 21.35 5.05
N THR A 115 -33.47 21.05 5.53
CA THR A 115 -32.31 20.62 4.72
C THR A 115 -31.97 19.16 4.95
N PHE A 116 -31.28 18.58 3.98
CA PHE A 116 -30.66 17.27 4.13
C PHE A 116 -29.23 17.46 4.68
N ASP A 117 -28.96 16.86 5.82
CA ASP A 117 -27.67 16.92 6.51
C ASP A 117 -26.94 15.60 6.36
N PHE A 118 -25.74 15.66 5.77
CA PHE A 118 -24.89 14.49 5.64
C PHE A 118 -24.31 14.06 6.99
N LYS A 119 -24.47 12.78 7.34
CA LYS A 119 -23.79 12.14 8.47
C LYS A 119 -22.70 11.19 7.93
N PRO A 120 -21.41 11.50 8.13
CA PRO A 120 -20.32 10.75 7.55
C PRO A 120 -20.22 9.34 8.14
N GLY A 121 -20.17 8.34 7.26
CA GLY A 121 -19.98 6.95 7.63
C GLY A 121 -18.56 6.64 8.11
N ALA A 122 -18.31 5.38 8.43
CA ALA A 122 -17.06 4.97 9.05
C ALA A 122 -15.81 5.15 8.18
N VAL A 123 -15.94 5.30 6.86
CA VAL A 123 -14.78 5.54 5.96
C VAL A 123 -14.19 6.94 6.06
N PHE A 124 -14.88 7.90 6.68
CA PHE A 124 -14.40 9.28 6.85
C PHE A 124 -13.40 9.37 8.01
N ALA A 125 -12.22 8.78 7.82
CA ALA A 125 -11.05 8.85 8.69
C ALA A 125 -9.78 8.60 7.88
N GLN A 126 -8.62 9.12 8.33
CA GLN A 126 -7.36 8.91 7.61
C GLN A 126 -6.92 7.43 7.62
N ILE A 127 -7.17 6.72 8.73
CA ILE A 127 -6.92 5.27 8.82
C ILE A 127 -8.20 4.54 9.20
N VAL A 128 -8.64 3.66 8.31
CA VAL A 128 -9.81 2.80 8.54
C VAL A 128 -9.35 1.37 8.74
N ILE A 129 -9.73 0.78 9.86
CA ILE A 129 -9.46 -0.62 10.20
C ILE A 129 -10.70 -1.43 9.87
N GLY A 130 -10.64 -2.30 8.85
CA GLY A 130 -11.74 -3.18 8.47
C GLY A 130 -11.47 -4.59 8.96
N ASP A 131 -12.03 -4.99 10.10
CA ASP A 131 -11.84 -6.33 10.64
C ASP A 131 -12.81 -7.32 9.99
N GLU A 132 -12.29 -8.47 9.55
CA GLU A 132 -13.05 -9.60 8.99
C GLU A 132 -13.91 -9.21 7.79
N ILE A 133 -13.32 -8.50 6.82
CA ILE A 133 -14.03 -7.97 5.63
C ILE A 133 -14.86 -9.04 4.89
N ASN A 134 -14.43 -10.30 4.96
CA ASN A 134 -15.12 -11.45 4.40
C ASN A 134 -16.42 -11.84 5.13
N ARG A 135 -16.81 -11.21 6.24
CA ARG A 135 -18.06 -11.51 6.97
C ARG A 135 -19.25 -10.64 6.56
N ALA A 136 -19.03 -9.51 5.88
CA ALA A 136 -20.14 -8.68 5.41
C ALA A 136 -20.63 -9.10 4.03
N SER A 137 -21.84 -8.64 3.70
CA SER A 137 -22.43 -8.88 2.38
C SER A 137 -21.55 -8.31 1.24
N PRO A 138 -21.61 -8.88 0.03
CA PRO A 138 -20.90 -8.34 -1.14
C PRO A 138 -21.20 -6.86 -1.43
N LYS A 139 -22.43 -6.40 -1.12
CA LYS A 139 -22.82 -4.99 -1.29
C LYS A 139 -22.08 -4.08 -0.31
N THR A 140 -21.96 -4.49 0.94
CA THR A 140 -21.23 -3.78 2.00
C THR A 140 -19.72 -3.76 1.71
N GLN A 141 -19.15 -4.89 1.27
CA GLN A 141 -17.77 -4.95 0.79
C GLN A 141 -17.53 -3.97 -0.37
N SER A 142 -18.44 -3.94 -1.35
CA SER A 142 -18.33 -3.06 -2.52
C SER A 142 -18.31 -1.58 -2.13
N ALA A 143 -19.12 -1.17 -1.14
CA ALA A 143 -19.17 0.21 -0.66
C ALA A 143 -17.81 0.70 -0.08
N LEU A 144 -17.12 -0.14 0.68
CA LEU A 144 -15.77 0.17 1.17
C LEU A 144 -14.77 0.24 0.01
N LEU A 145 -14.83 -0.72 -0.90
CA LEU A 145 -13.89 -0.87 -2.00
C LEU A 145 -14.03 0.23 -3.07
N GLU A 146 -15.23 0.75 -3.26
CA GLU A 146 -15.50 1.92 -4.10
C GLU A 146 -14.89 3.18 -3.47
N ALA A 147 -15.11 3.41 -2.17
CA ALA A 147 -14.48 4.50 -1.43
C ALA A 147 -12.94 4.43 -1.48
N MET A 148 -12.37 3.23 -1.42
CA MET A 148 -10.92 2.98 -1.60
C MET A 148 -10.42 3.38 -2.99
N GLU A 149 -11.16 3.06 -4.04
CA GLU A 149 -10.74 3.34 -5.41
C GLU A 149 -10.88 4.82 -5.77
N GLU A 150 -12.00 5.43 -5.39
CA GLU A 150 -12.37 6.79 -5.81
C GLU A 150 -11.82 7.87 -4.87
N GLY A 151 -11.46 7.52 -3.63
CA GLY A 151 -11.01 8.50 -2.63
C GLY A 151 -12.11 9.48 -2.19
N GLN A 152 -13.37 9.15 -2.47
CA GLN A 152 -14.55 9.95 -2.19
C GLN A 152 -15.78 9.04 -2.08
N VAL A 153 -16.87 9.60 -1.56
CA VAL A 153 -18.18 8.93 -1.49
C VAL A 153 -19.23 9.83 -2.13
N THR A 154 -20.04 9.29 -3.03
CA THR A 154 -21.16 10.02 -3.64
C THR A 154 -22.49 9.50 -3.09
N LEU A 155 -23.30 10.38 -2.52
CA LEU A 155 -24.63 10.08 -1.99
C LEU A 155 -25.62 11.14 -2.50
N ASP A 156 -26.75 10.69 -3.03
CA ASP A 156 -27.84 11.55 -3.52
C ASP A 156 -27.39 12.66 -4.51
N GLY A 157 -26.33 12.38 -5.28
CA GLY A 157 -25.76 13.30 -6.27
C GLY A 157 -24.72 14.27 -5.72
N GLU A 158 -24.49 14.29 -4.41
CA GLU A 158 -23.43 15.08 -3.76
C GLU A 158 -22.20 14.19 -3.48
N THR A 159 -21.00 14.74 -3.69
CA THR A 159 -19.74 14.00 -3.54
C THR A 159 -18.92 14.57 -2.39
N PHE A 160 -18.53 13.69 -1.48
CA PHE A 160 -17.79 14.01 -0.27
C PHE A 160 -16.38 13.39 -0.35
N PRO A 161 -15.31 14.21 -0.41
CA PRO A 161 -13.95 13.69 -0.46
C PRO A 161 -13.54 13.04 0.86
N LEU A 162 -12.75 11.98 0.79
CA LEU A 162 -12.16 11.35 1.97
C LEU A 162 -10.94 12.15 2.46
N PRO A 163 -10.65 12.14 3.77
CA PRO A 163 -9.51 12.85 4.33
C PRO A 163 -8.19 12.25 3.82
N ARG A 164 -7.21 13.09 3.48
CA ARG A 164 -5.88 12.64 3.02
C ARG A 164 -4.84 12.77 4.14
N PRO A 165 -3.88 11.83 4.28
CA PRO A 165 -3.83 10.54 3.58
C PRO A 165 -5.00 9.62 3.99
N PHE A 166 -5.47 8.79 3.07
CA PHE A 166 -6.53 7.80 3.30
C PHE A 166 -5.98 6.38 3.13
N MET A 167 -5.98 5.59 4.19
CA MET A 167 -5.51 4.20 4.18
C MET A 167 -6.54 3.28 4.81
N VAL A 168 -6.79 2.15 4.15
CA VAL A 168 -7.60 1.07 4.70
C VAL A 168 -6.67 -0.07 5.05
N VAL A 169 -6.74 -0.53 6.29
CA VAL A 169 -6.08 -1.75 6.77
C VAL A 169 -7.17 -2.77 7.03
N ALA A 170 -7.37 -3.66 6.05
CA ALA A 170 -8.39 -4.70 6.14
C ALA A 170 -7.78 -6.01 6.62
N THR A 171 -8.54 -6.76 7.42
CA THR A 171 -8.15 -8.11 7.85
C THR A 171 -9.16 -9.13 7.30
N GLN A 172 -8.66 -10.31 6.95
CA GLN A 172 -9.50 -11.46 6.66
C GLN A 172 -8.92 -12.70 7.34
N ASN A 173 -9.80 -13.56 7.85
CA ASN A 173 -9.42 -14.84 8.42
C ASN A 173 -9.68 -15.94 7.39
N PRO A 174 -8.65 -16.61 6.85
CA PRO A 174 -8.82 -17.60 5.79
C PRO A 174 -9.42 -18.93 6.26
N VAL A 175 -9.53 -19.16 7.58
CA VAL A 175 -9.96 -20.45 8.16
C VAL A 175 -11.47 -20.51 8.44
N GLU A 176 -12.15 -19.36 8.54
CA GLU A 176 -13.58 -19.29 8.80
C GLU A 176 -14.40 -19.61 7.54
N MET A 177 -14.90 -20.85 7.45
CA MET A 177 -15.65 -21.35 6.30
C MET A 177 -17.16 -21.13 6.38
N GLU A 178 -17.71 -20.86 7.57
CA GLU A 178 -19.17 -20.74 7.75
C GLU A 178 -19.61 -19.28 7.80
N GLY A 179 -20.57 -18.90 6.94
CA GLY A 179 -21.14 -17.56 6.90
C GLY A 179 -20.21 -16.45 6.37
N THR A 180 -19.20 -16.80 5.56
CA THR A 180 -18.27 -15.84 4.96
C THR A 180 -18.47 -15.69 3.44
N TYR A 181 -18.23 -14.49 2.94
CA TYR A 181 -18.18 -14.09 1.54
C TYR A 181 -16.73 -13.74 1.20
N PRO A 182 -15.96 -14.67 0.59
CA PRO A 182 -14.57 -14.38 0.24
C PRO A 182 -14.52 -13.23 -0.76
N LEU A 183 -13.51 -12.36 -0.61
CA LEU A 183 -13.30 -11.27 -1.56
C LEU A 183 -13.01 -11.84 -2.95
N PRO A 184 -13.82 -11.53 -3.97
CA PRO A 184 -13.50 -11.82 -5.36
C PRO A 184 -12.14 -11.25 -5.76
N GLU A 185 -11.51 -11.83 -6.77
CA GLU A 185 -10.16 -11.45 -7.17
C GLU A 185 -10.08 -9.99 -7.61
N ALA A 186 -11.10 -9.52 -8.34
CA ALA A 186 -11.23 -8.12 -8.74
C ALA A 186 -11.30 -7.16 -7.53
N GLN A 187 -11.80 -7.63 -6.40
CA GLN A 187 -11.86 -6.85 -5.16
C GLN A 187 -10.53 -6.88 -4.41
N ARG A 188 -9.88 -8.05 -4.31
CA ARG A 188 -8.54 -8.18 -3.72
C ARG A 188 -7.49 -7.34 -4.44
N ASP A 189 -7.66 -7.16 -5.76
CA ASP A 189 -6.75 -6.35 -6.59
C ASP A 189 -6.64 -4.88 -6.15
N ARG A 190 -7.68 -4.35 -5.48
CA ARG A 190 -7.71 -2.98 -4.91
C ARG A 190 -6.74 -2.78 -3.74
N PHE A 191 -6.39 -3.84 -3.02
CA PHE A 191 -5.38 -3.74 -1.96
C PHE A 191 -3.99 -3.72 -2.59
N MET A 192 -3.19 -2.70 -2.28
CA MET A 192 -1.85 -2.52 -2.83
C MET A 192 -0.95 -3.71 -2.49
N ALA A 193 -0.92 -4.08 -1.21
CA ALA A 193 -0.11 -5.16 -0.70
C ALA A 193 -0.89 -6.05 0.26
N ARG A 194 -0.45 -7.29 0.35
CA ARG A 194 -0.90 -8.28 1.31
C ARG A 194 0.26 -8.71 2.20
N VAL A 195 0.01 -8.82 3.49
CA VAL A 195 0.99 -9.30 4.47
C VAL A 195 0.36 -10.30 5.44
N SER A 196 1.17 -11.22 5.94
CA SER A 196 0.86 -12.03 7.12
C SER A 196 1.74 -11.57 8.27
N MET A 197 1.14 -11.38 9.43
CA MET A 197 1.83 -11.03 10.67
C MET A 197 2.58 -12.25 11.25
N GLY A 198 2.02 -13.45 11.16
CA GLY A 198 2.46 -14.64 11.89
C GLY A 198 2.28 -14.51 13.40
N TYR A 199 2.53 -15.60 14.12
CA TYR A 199 2.61 -15.56 15.59
C TYR A 199 3.82 -14.71 16.05
N PRO A 200 3.72 -14.00 17.19
CA PRO A 200 4.90 -13.38 17.80
C PRO A 200 5.97 -14.45 18.11
N SER A 201 7.24 -14.03 18.19
CA SER A 201 8.28 -14.91 18.73
C SER A 201 7.99 -15.23 20.20
N ALA A 202 8.52 -16.35 20.71
CA ALA A 202 8.36 -16.70 22.12
C ALA A 202 8.82 -15.58 23.07
N GLU A 203 9.88 -14.85 22.71
CA GLU A 203 10.35 -13.69 23.48
C GLU A 203 9.36 -12.53 23.48
N ALA A 204 8.76 -12.22 22.31
CA ALA A 204 7.73 -11.19 22.20
C ALA A 204 6.46 -11.61 22.95
N GLU A 205 6.07 -12.88 22.87
CA GLU A 205 4.93 -13.43 23.60
C GLU A 205 5.14 -13.37 25.13
N LEU A 206 6.34 -13.71 25.62
CA LEU A 206 6.71 -13.57 27.02
C LEU A 206 6.66 -12.11 27.51
N LYS A 207 7.12 -11.15 26.70
CA LYS A 207 7.00 -9.72 27.03
C LYS A 207 5.54 -9.25 27.04
N MET A 208 4.72 -9.73 26.10
CA MET A 208 3.30 -9.46 26.10
C MET A 208 2.61 -9.98 27.37
N LEU A 209 3.02 -11.16 27.88
CA LEU A 209 2.54 -11.68 29.17
C LEU A 209 2.98 -10.80 30.35
N GLY A 210 4.23 -10.31 30.33
CA GLY A 210 4.73 -9.38 31.36
C GLY A 210 4.08 -7.99 31.33
N ALA A 211 3.63 -7.53 30.15
CA ALA A 211 2.94 -6.26 29.97
C ALA A 211 1.43 -6.34 30.28
N HIS A 212 0.84 -7.54 30.30
CA HIS A 212 -0.55 -7.77 30.71
C HIS A 212 -0.74 -7.44 32.19
N GLY A 213 -1.02 -6.18 32.48
CA GLY A 213 -1.37 -5.69 33.81
C GLY A 213 -1.10 -4.20 34.07
N ALA A 214 -0.25 -3.54 33.27
CA ALA A 214 0.22 -2.19 33.59
C ALA A 214 -0.37 -1.04 32.74
N ALA A 215 -0.58 -1.23 31.43
CA ALA A 215 -1.28 -0.32 30.50
C ALA A 215 -1.24 -0.91 29.07
N SER A 216 -2.09 -0.45 28.14
CA SER A 216 -1.92 -0.81 26.73
C SER A 216 -0.63 -0.18 26.19
N PRO A 217 0.18 -0.88 25.37
CA PRO A 217 1.35 -0.28 24.70
C PRO A 217 0.99 0.95 23.86
N LEU A 218 -0.28 1.07 23.45
CA LEU A 218 -0.80 2.23 22.73
C LEU A 218 -0.95 3.47 23.63
N ASP A 219 -1.13 3.30 24.94
CA ASP A 219 -1.44 4.42 25.87
C ASP A 219 -0.24 5.35 26.06
N GLY A 220 0.98 4.82 25.96
CA GLY A 220 2.22 5.61 25.98
C GLY A 220 2.64 6.17 24.61
N LEU A 221 1.91 5.85 23.55
CA LEU A 221 2.25 6.28 22.19
C LEU A 221 1.72 7.70 21.93
N VAL A 222 2.63 8.67 21.97
CA VAL A 222 2.38 10.07 21.60
C VAL A 222 2.65 10.25 20.09
N PRO A 223 1.86 11.07 19.38
CA PRO A 223 2.15 11.41 17.98
C PRO A 223 3.58 11.94 17.80
N VAL A 224 4.25 11.46 16.76
CA VAL A 224 5.61 11.89 16.39
C VAL A 224 5.63 12.65 15.06
N ALA A 225 4.51 12.68 14.34
CA ALA A 225 4.27 13.47 13.15
C ALA A 225 2.77 13.83 13.10
N HIS A 226 2.40 14.80 12.27
CA HIS A 226 1.00 15.09 11.95
C HIS A 226 0.65 14.65 10.52
N VAL A 227 -0.66 14.52 10.26
CA VAL A 227 -1.19 14.12 8.94
C VAL A 227 -0.72 15.02 7.80
N ASP A 228 -0.51 16.31 8.05
CA ASP A 228 -0.01 17.26 7.05
C ASP A 228 1.45 17.00 6.68
N GLU A 229 2.28 16.57 7.65
CA GLU A 229 3.65 16.12 7.37
C GLU A 229 3.61 14.88 6.48
N ILE A 230 2.76 13.90 6.81
CA ILE A 230 2.61 12.68 6.00
C ILE A 230 2.11 13.00 4.59
N ALA A 231 1.19 13.95 4.43
CA ALA A 231 0.73 14.38 3.12
C ALA A 231 1.88 14.98 2.28
N LYS A 232 2.78 15.78 2.89
CA LYS A 232 3.99 16.26 2.21
C LYS A 232 4.91 15.11 1.83
N LEU A 233 5.09 14.11 2.70
CA LEU A 233 5.92 12.93 2.40
C LEU A 233 5.37 12.14 1.21
N VAL A 234 4.04 11.99 1.13
CA VAL A 234 3.37 11.37 -0.02
C VAL A 234 3.70 12.11 -1.33
N GLU A 235 3.63 13.44 -1.34
CA GLU A 235 3.97 14.21 -2.54
C GLU A 235 5.47 14.11 -2.88
N ALA A 236 6.36 14.10 -1.88
CA ALA A 236 7.79 13.87 -2.10
C ALA A 236 8.07 12.46 -2.69
N VAL A 237 7.38 11.43 -2.20
CA VAL A 237 7.47 10.06 -2.75
C VAL A 237 7.04 10.01 -4.22
N ARG A 238 6.02 10.77 -4.62
CA ARG A 238 5.59 10.86 -6.02
C ARG A 238 6.68 11.43 -6.93
N GLY A 239 7.53 12.31 -6.38
CA GLY A 239 8.67 12.91 -7.07
C GLY A 239 9.90 12.01 -7.23
N VAL A 240 9.95 10.84 -6.57
CA VAL A 240 11.08 9.90 -6.67
C VAL A 240 11.24 9.41 -8.10
N HIS A 241 12.45 9.56 -8.63
CA HIS A 241 12.77 9.18 -10.00
C HIS A 241 12.72 7.65 -10.19
N ILE A 242 12.14 7.22 -11.31
CA ILE A 242 12.23 5.84 -11.77
C ILE A 242 12.71 5.88 -13.22
N ALA A 243 13.78 5.13 -13.49
CA ALA A 243 14.29 5.00 -14.85
C ALA A 243 13.36 4.12 -15.69
N GLU A 244 13.26 4.41 -16.98
CA GLU A 244 12.40 3.67 -17.92
C GLU A 244 12.70 2.16 -17.90
N ASP A 245 13.97 1.77 -17.77
CA ASP A 245 14.36 0.37 -17.70
C ASP A 245 13.79 -0.36 -16.46
N ILE A 246 13.62 0.35 -15.35
CA ILE A 246 12.98 -0.20 -14.13
C ILE A 246 11.46 -0.32 -14.33
N GLU A 247 10.83 0.64 -15.02
CA GLU A 247 9.42 0.53 -15.40
C GLU A 247 9.19 -0.65 -16.35
N ARG A 248 10.06 -0.81 -17.35
CA ARG A 248 10.07 -1.96 -18.26
C ARG A 248 10.27 -3.27 -17.51
N TYR A 249 11.13 -3.31 -16.49
CA TYR A 249 11.30 -4.48 -15.62
C TYR A 249 10.03 -4.82 -14.85
N ALA A 250 9.35 -3.85 -14.24
CA ALA A 250 8.07 -4.08 -13.55
C ALA A 250 6.97 -4.57 -14.51
N VAL A 251 6.92 -4.03 -15.73
CA VAL A 251 6.02 -4.52 -16.79
C VAL A 251 6.38 -5.96 -17.18
N ALA A 252 7.65 -6.27 -17.38
CA ALA A 252 8.11 -7.61 -17.74
C ALA A 252 7.75 -8.64 -16.67
N LEU A 253 7.95 -8.33 -15.39
CA LEU A 253 7.52 -9.18 -14.27
C LEU A 253 6.02 -9.46 -14.31
N THR A 254 5.20 -8.42 -14.44
CA THR A 254 3.74 -8.59 -14.48
C THR A 254 3.26 -9.32 -15.75
N GLN A 255 3.89 -9.10 -16.90
CA GLN A 255 3.61 -9.88 -18.11
C GLN A 255 3.99 -11.36 -17.95
N ALA A 256 5.13 -11.66 -17.32
CA ALA A 256 5.54 -13.02 -17.05
C ALA A 256 4.51 -13.77 -16.19
N THR A 257 3.88 -13.11 -15.21
CA THR A 257 2.76 -13.72 -14.45
C THR A 257 1.55 -14.07 -15.33
N ARG A 258 1.28 -13.31 -16.39
CA ARG A 258 0.13 -13.56 -17.30
C ARG A 258 0.41 -14.69 -18.28
N ALA A 259 1.68 -14.93 -18.60
CA ALA A 259 2.12 -15.99 -19.50
C ALA A 259 2.51 -17.28 -18.76
N HIS A 260 2.56 -17.27 -17.42
CA HIS A 260 3.02 -18.41 -16.63
C HIS A 260 2.02 -19.58 -16.70
N PRO A 261 2.45 -20.80 -17.07
CA PRO A 261 1.55 -21.94 -17.30
C PRO A 261 0.83 -22.43 -16.03
N GLU A 262 1.41 -22.19 -14.85
CA GLU A 262 0.79 -22.54 -13.57
C GLU A 262 -0.22 -21.50 -13.06
N LEU A 263 -0.45 -20.40 -13.80
CA LEU A 263 -1.40 -19.36 -13.42
C LEU A 263 -2.60 -19.35 -14.36
N ARG A 264 -3.79 -19.48 -13.79
CA ARG A 264 -5.08 -19.25 -14.48
C ARG A 264 -5.36 -17.74 -14.63
N LEU A 265 -4.89 -16.94 -13.67
CA LEU A 265 -4.99 -15.48 -13.69
C LEU A 265 -3.66 -14.87 -13.23
N GLY A 266 -3.07 -14.04 -14.08
CA GLY A 266 -1.87 -13.25 -13.78
C GLY A 266 -2.20 -11.88 -13.19
N ALA A 267 -1.16 -11.09 -12.90
CA ALA A 267 -1.29 -9.76 -12.30
C ALA A 267 -1.97 -8.76 -13.25
N SER A 268 -2.89 -7.95 -12.74
CA SER A 268 -3.57 -6.88 -13.50
C SER A 268 -2.63 -5.71 -13.84
N PRO A 269 -3.02 -4.78 -14.74
CA PRO A 269 -2.28 -3.52 -14.91
C PRO A 269 -2.19 -2.67 -13.63
N ARG A 270 -3.22 -2.74 -12.77
CA ARG A 270 -3.23 -2.08 -11.46
C ARG A 270 -2.11 -2.60 -10.57
N ALA A 271 -1.84 -3.91 -10.62
CA ALA A 271 -0.72 -4.51 -9.90
C ALA A 271 0.63 -3.89 -10.30
N THR A 272 0.84 -3.61 -11.58
CA THR A 272 2.05 -2.92 -12.09
C THR A 272 2.16 -1.51 -11.51
N LEU A 273 1.06 -0.73 -11.52
CA LEU A 273 1.03 0.61 -10.94
C LEU A 273 1.31 0.60 -9.44
N HIS A 274 0.70 -0.33 -8.71
CA HIS A 274 0.94 -0.52 -7.28
C HIS A 274 2.38 -0.89 -6.98
N LEU A 275 2.99 -1.77 -7.78
CA LEU A 275 4.38 -2.18 -7.61
C LEU A 275 5.34 -1.00 -7.78
N VAL A 276 5.15 -0.18 -8.82
CA VAL A 276 5.97 1.01 -9.09
C VAL A 276 5.79 2.06 -8.00
N ARG A 277 4.55 2.36 -7.59
CA ARG A 277 4.27 3.33 -6.50
C ARG A 277 4.90 2.88 -5.17
N ALA A 278 4.76 1.61 -4.83
CA ALA A 278 5.37 1.05 -3.63
C ALA A 278 6.91 1.07 -3.72
N ALA A 279 7.51 0.82 -4.89
CA ALA A 279 8.95 0.88 -5.10
C ALA A 279 9.51 2.30 -4.91
N ARG A 280 8.80 3.34 -5.38
CA ARG A 280 9.14 4.74 -5.08
C ARG A 280 9.12 5.04 -3.59
N ALA A 281 8.07 4.60 -2.88
CA ALA A 281 7.98 4.75 -1.43
C ALA A 281 9.11 4.00 -0.71
N SER A 282 9.46 2.79 -1.14
CA SER A 282 10.59 2.02 -0.60
C SER A 282 11.92 2.76 -0.77
N ALA A 283 12.18 3.30 -1.96
CA ALA A 283 13.39 4.07 -2.24
C ALA A 283 13.49 5.33 -1.37
N ALA A 284 12.40 6.09 -1.25
CA ALA A 284 12.35 7.27 -0.39
C ALA A 284 12.58 6.93 1.08
N LEU A 285 11.96 5.87 1.59
CA LEU A 285 12.16 5.37 2.96
C LEU A 285 13.62 4.94 3.22
N ALA A 286 14.33 4.52 2.16
CA ALA A 286 15.76 4.23 2.19
C ALA A 286 16.64 5.49 1.99
N GLY A 287 16.05 6.69 1.91
CA GLY A 287 16.76 7.96 1.74
C GLY A 287 17.25 8.21 0.31
N ARG A 288 16.68 7.54 -0.70
CA ARG A 288 17.07 7.67 -2.11
C ARG A 288 16.02 8.44 -2.91
N ASP A 289 16.49 9.31 -3.81
CA ASP A 289 15.69 10.03 -4.82
C ASP A 289 15.43 9.21 -6.09
N PHE A 290 15.90 7.96 -6.15
CA PHE A 290 15.70 7.06 -7.29
C PHE A 290 15.42 5.61 -6.87
N VAL A 291 14.62 4.93 -7.68
CA VAL A 291 14.28 3.51 -7.52
C VAL A 291 15.38 2.60 -8.06
N LEU A 292 15.72 1.55 -7.31
CA LEU A 292 16.60 0.46 -7.74
C LEU A 292 15.77 -0.79 -8.09
N PRO A 293 16.30 -1.74 -8.88
CA PRO A 293 15.63 -3.01 -9.13
C PRO A 293 15.24 -3.74 -7.83
N ASP A 294 16.12 -3.71 -6.82
CA ASP A 294 15.91 -4.35 -5.52
C ASP A 294 14.65 -3.83 -4.80
N ASP A 295 14.25 -2.56 -5.00
CA ASP A 295 13.00 -2.02 -4.44
C ASP A 295 11.79 -2.73 -5.07
N VAL A 296 11.82 -2.96 -6.38
CA VAL A 296 10.78 -3.68 -7.11
C VAL A 296 10.73 -5.14 -6.66
N GLN A 297 11.90 -5.78 -6.53
CA GLN A 297 11.98 -7.19 -6.14
C GLN A 297 11.49 -7.42 -4.70
N ALA A 298 11.89 -6.58 -3.76
CA ALA A 298 11.47 -6.66 -2.35
C ALA A 298 9.95 -6.53 -2.18
N LEU A 299 9.27 -5.85 -3.11
CA LEU A 299 7.84 -5.62 -3.09
C LEU A 299 7.05 -6.56 -4.00
N ALA A 300 7.71 -7.32 -4.88
CA ALA A 300 7.03 -8.17 -5.85
C ALA A 300 6.13 -9.21 -5.19
N VAL A 301 6.59 -9.92 -4.14
CA VAL A 301 5.75 -10.89 -3.43
C VAL A 301 4.56 -10.24 -2.72
N PRO A 302 4.75 -9.26 -1.81
CA PRO A 302 3.63 -8.67 -1.07
C PRO A 302 2.64 -7.92 -1.97
N VAL A 303 3.08 -7.42 -3.13
CA VAL A 303 2.22 -6.74 -4.09
C VAL A 303 1.58 -7.76 -5.05
N LEU A 304 2.30 -8.67 -5.68
CA LEU A 304 1.74 -9.48 -6.77
C LEU A 304 0.99 -10.72 -6.29
N ALA A 305 1.47 -11.42 -5.26
CA ALA A 305 1.05 -12.79 -4.98
C ALA A 305 -0.46 -12.94 -4.72
N HIS A 306 -1.10 -11.99 -4.01
CA HIS A 306 -2.53 -12.07 -3.68
C HIS A 306 -3.47 -11.84 -4.87
N ARG A 307 -2.93 -11.45 -6.02
CA ARG A 307 -3.66 -11.20 -7.26
C ARG A 307 -3.61 -12.38 -8.23
N LEU A 308 -2.72 -13.33 -7.98
CA LEU A 308 -2.49 -14.47 -8.86
C LEU A 308 -3.39 -15.62 -8.47
N LEU A 309 -3.97 -16.28 -9.47
CA LEU A 309 -4.70 -17.53 -9.26
C LEU A 309 -3.94 -18.70 -9.88
N PRO A 310 -3.34 -19.56 -9.05
CA PRO A 310 -2.76 -20.81 -9.52
C PRO A 310 -3.82 -21.70 -10.20
N THR A 311 -3.39 -22.49 -11.18
CA THR A 311 -4.24 -23.54 -11.78
C THR A 311 -4.51 -24.66 -10.77
N THR A 312 -5.56 -25.45 -11.00
CA THR A 312 -5.87 -26.62 -10.15
C THR A 312 -4.68 -27.58 -10.05
N GLN A 313 -3.95 -27.79 -11.14
CA GLN A 313 -2.76 -28.64 -11.14
C GLN A 313 -1.64 -28.08 -10.26
N ALA A 314 -1.38 -26.77 -10.32
CA ALA A 314 -0.41 -26.11 -9.46
C ALA A 314 -0.82 -26.20 -7.98
N GLN A 315 -2.10 -26.03 -7.66
CA GLN A 315 -2.64 -26.19 -6.30
C GLN A 315 -2.45 -27.62 -5.77
N LEU A 316 -2.73 -28.65 -6.60
CA LEU A 316 -2.48 -30.05 -6.24
C LEU A 316 -1.00 -30.33 -6.00
N GLY A 317 -0.12 -29.70 -6.79
CA GLY A 317 1.33 -29.71 -6.60
C GLY A 317 1.82 -28.86 -5.43
N ARG A 318 0.92 -28.23 -4.65
CA ARG A 318 1.22 -27.31 -3.55
C ARG A 318 2.08 -26.11 -3.96
N ARG A 319 1.98 -25.67 -5.21
CA ARG A 319 2.59 -24.42 -5.67
C ARG A 319 1.76 -23.23 -5.20
N SER A 320 2.35 -22.40 -4.34
CA SER A 320 1.74 -21.14 -3.90
C SER A 320 2.03 -20.01 -4.89
N ALA A 321 1.17 -18.99 -4.91
CA ALA A 321 1.38 -17.79 -5.74
C ALA A 321 2.69 -17.08 -5.41
N GLU A 322 3.07 -17.03 -4.13
CA GLU A 322 4.33 -16.46 -3.64
C GLU A 322 5.53 -17.17 -4.26
N ALA A 323 5.49 -18.51 -4.33
CA ALA A 323 6.53 -19.27 -5.00
C ALA A 323 6.58 -18.96 -6.51
N ILE A 324 5.45 -18.61 -7.17
CA ILE A 324 5.47 -18.23 -8.60
C ILE A 324 6.22 -16.92 -8.71
N VAL A 325 5.89 -15.96 -7.87
CA VAL A 325 6.56 -14.65 -7.91
C VAL A 325 8.06 -14.78 -7.66
N VAL A 326 8.48 -15.58 -6.67
CA VAL A 326 9.90 -15.81 -6.38
C VAL A 326 10.63 -16.47 -7.55
N GLU A 327 10.01 -17.45 -8.21
CA GLU A 327 10.55 -18.07 -9.41
C GLU A 327 10.71 -17.04 -10.55
N LEU A 328 9.67 -16.23 -10.79
CA LEU A 328 9.70 -15.21 -11.84
C LEU A 328 10.76 -14.14 -11.60
N LEU A 329 11.03 -13.77 -10.34
CA LEU A 329 12.13 -12.85 -10.00
C LEU A 329 13.50 -13.37 -10.40
N GLN A 330 13.69 -14.70 -10.46
CA GLN A 330 14.94 -15.33 -10.89
C GLN A 330 15.04 -15.46 -12.42
N GLN A 331 13.90 -15.51 -13.11
CA GLN A 331 13.83 -15.72 -14.56
C GLN A 331 13.82 -14.42 -15.37
N VAL A 332 13.12 -13.39 -14.87
CA VAL A 332 13.00 -12.11 -15.60
C VAL A 332 14.30 -11.33 -15.43
N PRO A 333 15.02 -11.00 -16.52
CA PRO A 333 16.29 -10.30 -16.44
C PRO A 333 16.17 -8.95 -15.75
N ILE A 334 17.07 -8.70 -14.80
CA ILE A 334 17.23 -7.39 -14.16
C ILE A 334 17.89 -6.44 -15.16
N PRO A 335 17.47 -5.18 -15.27
CA PRO A 335 18.15 -4.21 -16.12
C PRO A 335 19.61 -4.03 -15.71
N ASP A 336 20.53 -4.14 -16.67
CA ASP A 336 21.94 -3.85 -16.44
C ASP A 336 22.11 -2.36 -16.12
N SER A 337 22.73 -2.04 -14.99
CA SER A 337 23.02 -0.65 -14.56
C SER A 337 24.07 0.06 -15.44
N GLY A 338 24.32 -0.43 -16.65
CA GLY A 338 25.50 -0.16 -17.46
C GLY A 338 25.19 0.13 -18.92
N ALA A 339 24.30 1.09 -19.20
CA ALA A 339 24.32 1.75 -20.50
C ALA A 339 25.63 2.55 -20.61
N ARG A 340 26.59 1.96 -21.33
CA ARG A 340 27.84 2.57 -21.77
C ARG A 340 27.56 4.00 -22.26
N VAL A 341 28.02 5.00 -21.51
CA VAL A 341 28.23 6.34 -22.05
C VAL A 341 29.18 6.15 -23.24
N GLY A 342 28.63 6.32 -24.44
CA GLY A 342 29.36 6.15 -25.69
C GLY A 342 30.62 7.01 -25.67
N ARG A 343 31.77 6.36 -25.51
CA ARG A 343 33.05 6.99 -25.78
C ARG A 343 33.03 7.31 -27.29
N PRO A 344 33.14 8.58 -27.71
CA PRO A 344 33.21 8.88 -29.14
C PRO A 344 34.42 8.14 -29.69
N ALA A 345 34.21 7.41 -30.79
CA ALA A 345 35.29 6.72 -31.48
C ALA A 345 36.38 7.75 -31.81
N SER A 346 37.50 7.67 -31.11
CA SER A 346 38.69 8.42 -31.47
C SER A 346 39.15 7.88 -32.83
N GLY A 347 38.95 8.69 -33.87
CA GLY A 347 39.49 8.42 -35.20
C GLY A 347 41.01 8.23 -35.12
N GLY A 348 41.46 7.04 -35.51
CA GLY A 348 42.85 6.75 -35.85
C GLY A 348 43.01 6.84 -37.36
N ARG A 349 43.98 7.66 -37.78
CA ARG A 349 44.36 7.96 -39.17
C ARG A 349 44.91 6.76 -39.93
#